data_AF-A0A2D0AXE9-F1
#
_entry.id   AF-A0A2D0AXE9-F1
#
_cell.length_a   1.000
_cell.length_b   1.000
_cell.length_c   1.000
_cell.angle_alpha   90.00
_cell.angle_beta   90.00
_cell.angle_gamma   90.00
#
_symmetry.space_group_name_H-M   'P 1'
#
loop_
_entity.id
_entity.type
_entity.pdbx_description
1 polymer ?
#
loop_
_entity_poly.entity_id
_entity_poly.type
_entity_poly.pdbx_seq_one_letter_code
_entity_poly.pdbx_strand_id
1 'polypeptide(L)'
;MQGHVFDCYSPTPAKSVRGVWSGVDDKIASGQTQRVAVNLHDWRGDLAALQKQFDGWPIAGLKELVAVTRSGAIIQILRRD
;
A
#
# COMPACT_ATOMS: atom_id res chain seq x y z
N MET A 1 9.76 14.90 17.39
CA MET A 1 9.32 13.51 17.20
C MET A 1 8.47 13.46 15.93
N GLN A 2 9.05 13.13 14.77
CA GLN A 2 8.24 12.87 13.57
C GLN A 2 8.44 11.41 13.17
N GLY A 3 8.08 10.52 14.11
CA GLY A 3 7.94 9.09 13.86
C GLY A 3 6.50 8.85 13.43
N HIS A 4 6.24 9.00 12.13
CA HIS A 4 4.96 8.56 11.59
C HIS A 4 4.91 7.04 11.65
N VAL A 5 3.89 6.49 12.30
CA VAL A 5 3.69 5.04 12.39
C VAL A 5 3.16 4.55 11.04
N PHE A 6 3.90 3.64 10.42
CA PHE A 6 3.46 2.88 9.26
C PHE A 6 3.11 1.47 9.69
N ASP A 7 2.00 0.96 9.18
CA ASP A 7 1.71 -0.46 9.27
C ASP A 7 2.24 -1.18 8.02
N CYS A 8 2.81 -2.37 8.20
CA CYS A 8 3.37 -3.16 7.10
C CYS A 8 2.34 -4.18 6.60
N TYR A 9 2.07 -4.14 5.29
CA TYR A 9 1.24 -5.13 4.59
C TYR A 9 2.08 -5.89 3.56
N SER A 10 2.09 -7.23 3.64
CA SER A 10 2.79 -8.08 2.66
C SER A 10 1.77 -8.98 1.94
N PRO A 11 1.40 -8.69 0.68
CA PRO A 11 0.51 -9.56 -0.09
C PRO A 11 1.19 -10.87 -0.48
N THR A 12 0.39 -11.92 -0.66
CA THR A 12 0.86 -13.19 -1.21
C THR A 12 1.25 -13.04 -2.69
N PRO A 13 2.12 -13.91 -3.24
CA PRO A 13 2.61 -13.78 -4.61
C PRO A 13 1.52 -13.68 -5.68
N ALA A 14 0.41 -14.41 -5.49
CA ALA A 14 -0.72 -14.48 -6.42
C ALA A 14 -1.85 -13.46 -6.12
N LYS A 15 -1.67 -12.56 -5.13
CA LYS A 15 -2.70 -11.58 -4.76
C LYS A 15 -2.98 -10.65 -5.94
N SER A 16 -4.25 -10.48 -6.30
CA SER A 16 -4.63 -9.53 -7.35
C SER A 16 -4.42 -8.08 -6.91
N VAL A 17 -4.27 -7.16 -7.86
CA VAL A 17 -4.17 -5.71 -7.59
C VAL A 17 -5.34 -5.21 -6.71
N ARG A 18 -6.58 -5.58 -7.05
CA ARG A 18 -7.75 -5.24 -6.24
C ARG A 18 -7.69 -5.87 -4.85
N GLY A 19 -7.14 -7.09 -4.74
CA GLY A 19 -6.92 -7.73 -3.45
C GLY A 19 -5.89 -7.02 -2.58
N VAL A 20 -4.81 -6.48 -3.18
CA VAL A 20 -3.82 -5.65 -2.46
C VAL A 20 -4.50 -4.39 -1.94
N TRP A 21 -5.29 -3.73 -2.79
CA TRP A 21 -6.09 -2.56 -2.40
C TRP A 21 -7.01 -2.86 -1.21
N SER A 22 -7.76 -3.97 -1.24
CA SER A 22 -8.65 -4.35 -0.13
C SER A 22 -7.89 -4.61 1.16
N GLY A 23 -6.71 -5.24 1.10
CA GLY A 23 -5.90 -5.47 2.30
C GLY A 23 -5.38 -4.18 2.94
N VAL A 24 -5.13 -3.13 2.12
CA VAL A 24 -4.79 -1.79 2.63
C VAL A 24 -6.03 -1.13 3.22
N ASP A 25 -7.17 -1.18 2.52
CA ASP A 25 -8.45 -0.62 2.97
C ASP A 25 -8.86 -1.20 4.33
N ASP A 26 -8.79 -2.52 4.52
CA ASP A 26 -9.11 -3.19 5.78
C ASP A 26 -8.27 -2.69 6.96
N LYS A 27 -6.98 -2.40 6.73
CA LYS A 27 -6.07 -1.86 7.76
C LYS A 27 -6.44 -0.43 8.15
N ILE A 28 -6.80 0.39 7.17
CA ILE A 28 -7.25 1.76 7.41
C ILE A 28 -8.62 1.76 8.11
N ALA A 29 -9.57 0.96 7.62
CA ALA A 29 -10.93 0.85 8.13
C ALA A 29 -10.98 0.30 9.57
N SER A 30 -10.06 -0.61 9.91
CA SER A 30 -9.90 -1.10 11.28
C SER A 30 -9.31 -0.05 12.24
N GLY A 31 -9.01 1.17 11.76
CA GLY A 31 -8.49 2.28 12.56
C GLY A 31 -7.05 2.09 13.01
N GLN A 32 -6.34 1.10 12.47
CA GLN A 32 -5.01 0.72 12.93
C GLN A 32 -3.93 1.70 12.48
N THR A 33 -4.13 2.39 11.34
CA THR A 33 -3.18 3.37 10.82
C THR A 33 -3.83 4.31 9.79
N GLN A 34 -3.10 5.37 9.45
CA GLN A 34 -3.39 6.24 8.30
C GLN A 34 -2.29 6.14 7.22
N ARG A 35 -1.24 5.35 7.48
CA ARG A 35 -0.05 5.21 6.63
C ARG A 35 0.35 3.75 6.52
N VAL A 36 0.54 3.26 5.31
CA VAL A 36 0.82 1.85 5.04
C VAL A 36 2.08 1.71 4.19
N ALA A 37 2.96 0.79 4.60
CA ALA A 37 4.06 0.31 3.79
C ALA A 37 3.69 -1.06 3.21
N VAL A 38 3.60 -1.15 1.88
CA VAL A 38 3.31 -2.42 1.21
C VAL A 38 4.62 -3.07 0.79
N ASN A 39 4.92 -4.23 1.35
CA ASN A 39 6.09 -5.01 0.95
C ASN A 39 5.75 -5.86 -0.27
N LEU A 40 6.24 -5.45 -1.45
CA LEU A 40 6.01 -6.12 -2.73
C LEU A 40 7.09 -7.14 -3.09
N HIS A 41 7.99 -7.49 -2.16
CA HIS A 41 9.12 -8.36 -2.44
C HIS A 41 8.71 -9.68 -3.13
N ASP A 42 7.72 -10.36 -2.54
CA ASP A 42 7.20 -11.63 -3.02
C ASP A 42 6.03 -11.48 -4.01
N TRP A 43 5.47 -10.27 -4.13
CA TRP A 43 4.36 -10.00 -5.02
C TRP A 43 4.80 -10.02 -6.49
N ARG A 44 3.92 -10.53 -7.36
CA ARG A 44 4.19 -10.71 -8.79
C ARG A 44 3.23 -9.95 -9.70
N GLY A 45 2.38 -9.10 -9.15
CA GLY A 45 1.47 -8.28 -9.95
C GLY A 45 2.14 -7.08 -10.60
N ASP A 46 1.36 -6.35 -11.40
CA ASP A 46 1.81 -5.17 -12.11
C ASP A 46 1.74 -3.92 -11.21
N LEU A 47 2.89 -3.30 -10.99
CA LEU A 47 3.05 -2.10 -10.19
C LEU A 47 2.32 -0.88 -10.81
N ALA A 48 2.33 -0.73 -12.13
CA ALA A 48 1.61 0.37 -12.78
C ALA A 48 0.10 0.20 -12.67
N ALA A 49 -0.39 -1.06 -12.72
CA ALA A 49 -1.79 -1.36 -12.43
C ALA A 49 -2.14 -1.09 -10.96
N LEU A 50 -1.24 -1.39 -10.02
CA LEU A 50 -1.41 -1.07 -8.61
C LEU A 50 -1.53 0.43 -8.37
N GLN A 51 -0.63 1.21 -8.95
CA GLN A 51 -0.63 2.66 -8.94
C GLN A 51 -1.99 3.21 -9.40
N LYS A 52 -2.42 2.81 -10.60
CA LYS A 52 -3.73 3.18 -11.18
C LYS A 52 -4.92 2.77 -10.31
N GLN A 53 -4.85 1.62 -9.63
CA GLN A 53 -5.90 1.16 -8.74
C GLN A 53 -6.08 2.09 -7.53
N PHE A 54 -4.99 2.57 -6.92
CA PHE A 54 -5.08 3.52 -5.80
C PHE A 54 -5.43 4.94 -6.24
N ASP A 55 -5.02 5.35 -7.43
CA ASP A 55 -5.38 6.65 -8.00
C ASP A 55 -6.86 6.70 -8.40
N GLY A 56 -7.37 5.65 -9.04
CA GLY A 56 -8.77 5.56 -9.47
C GLY A 56 -9.76 5.23 -8.36
N TRP A 57 -9.31 4.58 -7.29
CA TRP A 57 -10.14 4.17 -6.16
C TRP A 57 -9.54 4.68 -4.84
N PRO A 58 -9.75 5.96 -4.50
CA PRO A 58 -9.26 6.54 -3.26
C PRO A 58 -9.75 5.76 -2.03
N ILE A 59 -8.84 5.44 -1.10
CA ILE A 59 -9.19 4.91 0.23
C ILE A 59 -9.38 6.10 1.18
N ALA A 60 -10.53 6.18 1.84
CA ALA A 60 -10.81 7.22 2.83
C ALA A 60 -9.89 7.04 4.05
N GLY A 61 -9.24 8.12 4.50
CA GLY A 61 -8.33 8.10 5.65
C GLY A 61 -6.90 7.61 5.37
N LEU A 62 -6.62 7.08 4.18
CA LEU A 62 -5.26 6.78 3.74
C LEU A 62 -4.53 8.08 3.38
N LYS A 63 -3.52 8.43 4.17
CA LYS A 63 -2.65 9.61 3.95
C LYS A 63 -1.42 9.27 3.13
N GLU A 64 -0.86 8.08 3.36
CA GLU A 64 0.43 7.72 2.78
C GLU A 64 0.52 6.23 2.48
N LEU A 65 0.92 5.91 1.25
CA LEU A 65 1.20 4.56 0.79
C LEU A 65 2.57 4.53 0.14
N VAL A 66 3.48 3.77 0.73
CA VAL A 66 4.80 3.47 0.16
C VAL A 66 4.88 2.00 -0.17
N ALA A 67 5.70 1.64 -1.16
CA ALA A 67 5.96 0.25 -1.48
C ALA A 67 7.45 -0.07 -1.41
N VAL A 68 7.78 -1.21 -0.80
CA VAL A 68 9.12 -1.80 -0.88
C VAL A 68 9.12 -2.77 -2.06
N THR A 69 9.89 -2.48 -3.10
CA THR A 69 9.97 -3.30 -4.31
C THR A 69 10.82 -4.55 -4.07
N ARG A 70 10.84 -5.48 -5.04
CA ARG A 70 11.68 -6.68 -4.98
C ARG A 70 13.18 -6.38 -4.86
N SER A 71 13.65 -5.26 -5.45
CA SER A 71 15.05 -4.84 -5.31
C SER A 71 15.37 -4.22 -3.95
N GLY A 72 14.37 -4.08 -3.06
CA GLY A 72 14.50 -3.39 -1.78
C GLY A 72 14.38 -1.87 -1.88
N ALA A 73 14.08 -1.32 -3.06
CA ALA A 73 13.85 0.11 -3.22
C ALA A 73 12.51 0.51 -2.62
N ILE A 74 12.44 1.68 -1.99
CA ILE A 74 11.19 2.26 -1.50
C ILE A 74 10.69 3.26 -2.54
N ILE A 75 9.46 3.09 -2.98
CA ILE A 75 8.78 4.00 -3.91
C ILE A 75 7.51 4.56 -3.27
N GLN A 76 7.22 5.83 -3.54
CA GLN A 76 5.94 6.43 -3.15
C GLN A 76 4.88 5.98 -4.15
N ILE A 77 3.84 5.31 -3.66
CA ILE A 77 2.64 5.03 -4.46
C ILE A 77 1.70 6.22 -4.32
N LEU A 78 1.38 6.62 -3.09
CA LEU A 78 0.39 7.66 -2.86
C LEU A 78 0.79 8.53 -1.68
N ARG A 79 0.65 9.84 -1.81
CA ARG A 79 0.73 10.79 -0.70
C ARG A 79 -0.39 11.80 -0.85
N ARG A 80 -1.13 12.02 0.24
CA ARG A 80 -2.17 13.03 0.35
C ARG A 80 -1.88 13.85 1.60
N ASP A 81 -1.70 15.15 1.39
CA ASP A 81 -1.55 16.19 2.41
C ASP A 81 -2.88 16.50 3.12
#